data_AF-A0AAE3GXK9-F1
#
_entry.id   AF-A0AAE3GXK9-F1
#
_cell.length_a   1.000
_cell.length_b   1.000
_cell.length_c   1.000
_cell.angle_alpha   90.00
_cell.angle_beta   90.00
_cell.angle_gamma   90.00
#
_symmetry.space_group_name_H-M   'P 1'
#
loop_
_entity.id
_entity.type
_entity.pdbx_description
1 polymer ?
#
loop_
_entity_poly.entity_id
_entity_poly.type
_entity_poly.pdbx_seq_one_letter_code
_entity_poly.pdbx_strand_id
1 'polypeptide(L)'
;MIAITVVEDFMLRDLTIQNYRCFKDFHIDGLAQVNLIVGMNNSGKTSLLEAIYLLVNKINSQSLVYLLHKRGEIIERLGLSMSGEPQHHQIEYQVRHLFYNHRPSLEQIISFRSTSYPQSSILLQTNQQKPSFFGDILKH
;
A
#
# COMPACT_ATOMS: atom_id res chain seq x y z
N MET A 1 -37.70 17.00 1.78
CA MET A 1 -37.01 16.47 0.59
C MET A 1 -36.11 15.33 1.07
N ILE A 2 -36.58 14.09 0.94
CA ILE A 2 -35.81 12.91 1.35
C ILE A 2 -34.93 12.54 0.15
N ALA A 3 -33.63 12.74 0.27
CA ALA A 3 -32.69 12.18 -0.69
C ALA A 3 -32.74 10.66 -0.51
N ILE A 4 -33.37 9.96 -1.45
CA ILE A 4 -33.17 8.53 -1.60
C ILE A 4 -31.72 8.38 -2.03
N THR A 5 -30.84 8.05 -1.09
CA THR A 5 -29.49 7.61 -1.42
C THR A 5 -29.65 6.28 -2.16
N VAL A 6 -29.63 6.33 -3.48
CA VAL A 6 -29.34 5.15 -4.28
C VAL A 6 -27.99 4.66 -3.77
N VAL A 7 -27.97 3.47 -3.17
CA VAL A 7 -26.72 2.81 -2.80
C VAL A 7 -26.08 2.48 -4.14
N GLU A 8 -25.19 3.35 -4.61
CA GLU A 8 -24.32 3.00 -5.73
C GLU A 8 -23.47 1.82 -5.28
N ASP A 9 -23.56 0.71 -6.00
CA ASP A 9 -22.69 -0.44 -5.74
C ASP A 9 -21.24 0.02 -5.90
N PHE A 10 -20.50 0.07 -4.78
CA PHE A 10 -19.06 0.32 -4.71
C PHE A 10 -18.25 -0.85 -5.28
N MET A 11 -18.70 -1.39 -6.41
CA MET A 11 -18.08 -2.51 -7.07
C MET A 11 -16.87 -2.02 -7.85
N LEU A 12 -15.70 -2.57 -7.53
CA LEU A 12 -14.47 -2.32 -8.30
C LEU A 12 -14.63 -2.89 -9.71
N ARG A 13 -14.61 -2.02 -10.73
CA ARG A 13 -14.73 -2.42 -12.15
C ARG A 13 -13.40 -2.49 -12.88
N ASP A 14 -12.46 -1.66 -12.47
CA ASP A 14 -11.14 -1.54 -13.06
C ASP A 14 -10.11 -1.22 -11.98
N LEU A 15 -8.84 -1.56 -12.27
CA LEU A 15 -7.72 -1.20 -11.42
C LEU A 15 -6.48 -0.97 -12.29
N THR A 16 -5.86 0.19 -12.10
CA THR A 16 -4.54 0.52 -12.60
C THR A 16 -3.55 0.60 -11.44
N ILE A 17 -2.44 -0.13 -11.53
CA ILE A 17 -1.37 -0.19 -10.54
C ILE A 17 -0.06 0.25 -11.20
N GLN A 18 0.64 1.21 -10.58
CA GLN A 18 1.95 1.65 -11.08
C GLN A 18 2.99 1.66 -9.97
N ASN A 19 4.21 1.26 -10.35
CA ASN A 19 5.40 1.22 -9.50
C ASN A 19 5.27 0.40 -8.21
N TYR A 20 4.39 -0.60 -8.16
CA TYR A 20 4.10 -1.37 -6.95
C TYR A 20 4.60 -2.82 -7.04
N ARG A 21 5.51 -3.22 -6.16
CA ARG A 21 6.05 -4.60 -6.04
C ARG A 21 6.51 -5.18 -7.38
N CYS A 22 5.75 -6.09 -7.98
CA CYS A 22 6.06 -6.71 -9.28
C CYS A 22 5.41 -5.99 -10.47
N PHE A 23 4.58 -4.97 -10.24
CA PHE A 23 3.86 -4.22 -11.26
C PHE A 23 4.57 -2.90 -11.54
N LYS A 24 5.20 -2.78 -12.71
CA LYS A 24 5.69 -1.50 -13.21
C LYS A 24 4.51 -0.63 -13.66
N ASP A 25 3.69 -1.21 -14.53
CA ASP A 25 2.47 -0.64 -15.07
C ASP A 25 1.53 -1.81 -15.37
N PHE A 26 0.45 -1.92 -14.61
CA PHE A 26 -0.51 -3.01 -14.68
C PHE A 26 -1.92 -2.42 -14.74
N HIS A 27 -2.74 -2.94 -15.65
CA HIS A 27 -4.13 -2.55 -15.79
C HIS A 27 -4.99 -3.80 -15.93
N ILE A 28 -6.14 -3.77 -15.25
CA ILE A 28 -7.20 -4.75 -15.39
C ILE A 28 -8.54 -4.02 -15.41
N ASP A 29 -9.42 -4.46 -16.30
CA ASP A 29 -10.79 -3.98 -16.44
C ASP A 29 -11.76 -5.18 -16.35
N GLY A 30 -13.06 -4.91 -16.49
CA GLY A 30 -14.08 -5.95 -16.55
C GLY A 30 -14.24 -6.75 -15.25
N LEU A 31 -13.78 -6.24 -14.11
CA LEU A 31 -13.94 -6.92 -12.82
C LEU A 31 -15.43 -7.12 -12.51
N ALA A 32 -15.78 -8.37 -12.23
CA ALA A 32 -17.12 -8.81 -11.86
C ALA A 32 -17.27 -8.93 -10.34
N GLN A 33 -18.46 -9.26 -9.84
CA GLN A 33 -18.70 -9.44 -8.41
C GLN A 33 -17.84 -10.57 -7.85
N VAL A 34 -17.57 -11.58 -8.69
CA VAL A 34 -16.68 -12.70 -8.42
C VAL A 34 -15.67 -12.78 -9.55
N ASN A 35 -14.38 -12.73 -9.21
CA ASN A 35 -13.28 -12.90 -10.15
C ASN A 35 -12.39 -14.04 -9.68
N LEU A 36 -12.01 -14.94 -10.58
CA LEU A 36 -11.06 -16.02 -10.31
C LEU A 36 -9.66 -15.60 -10.78
N ILE A 37 -8.75 -15.35 -9.83
CA ILE A 37 -7.37 -14.98 -10.13
C ILE A 37 -6.49 -16.23 -10.07
N VAL A 38 -6.08 -16.74 -11.23
CA VAL A 38 -5.18 -17.90 -11.36
C VAL A 38 -3.78 -17.50 -11.85
N GLY A 39 -2.81 -18.38 -11.64
CA GLY A 39 -1.44 -18.20 -12.13
C GLY A 39 -0.42 -18.94 -11.26
N MET A 40 0.83 -18.98 -11.72
CA MET A 40 1.93 -19.63 -10.98
C MET A 40 2.23 -18.94 -9.64
N ASN A 41 2.93 -19.64 -8.75
CA ASN A 41 3.47 -19.00 -7.55
C ASN A 41 4.36 -17.82 -7.94
N ASN A 42 4.36 -16.78 -7.10
CA ASN A 42 5.06 -15.53 -7.35
C ASN A 42 4.62 -14.72 -8.59
N SER A 43 3.54 -15.09 -9.28
CA SER A 43 3.04 -14.32 -10.44
C SER A 43 2.40 -12.96 -10.10
N GLY A 44 2.43 -12.52 -8.84
CA GLY A 44 1.87 -11.24 -8.40
C GLY A 44 0.43 -11.27 -7.87
N LYS A 45 -0.21 -12.45 -7.73
CA LYS A 45 -1.60 -12.56 -7.23
C LYS A 45 -1.80 -11.93 -5.85
N THR A 46 -0.92 -12.23 -4.90
CA THR A 46 -0.97 -11.62 -3.55
C THR A 46 -0.76 -10.11 -3.62
N SER A 47 0.18 -9.65 -4.46
CA SER A 47 0.42 -8.22 -4.67
C SER A 47 -0.81 -7.52 -5.28
N LEU A 48 -1.55 -8.19 -6.17
CA LEU A 48 -2.80 -7.66 -6.73
C LEU A 48 -3.88 -7.51 -5.66
N LEU A 49 -4.08 -8.52 -4.82
CA LEU A 49 -5.04 -8.46 -3.71
C LEU A 49 -4.66 -7.39 -2.67
N GLU A 50 -3.37 -7.20 -2.43
CA GLU A 50 -2.85 -6.13 -1.58
C GLU A 50 -3.09 -4.74 -2.15
N ALA A 51 -2.90 -4.55 -3.46
CA ALA A 51 -3.21 -3.29 -4.13
C ALA A 51 -4.71 -2.96 -4.03
N ILE A 52 -5.58 -3.96 -4.23
CA ILE A 52 -7.03 -3.82 -4.03
C ILE A 52 -7.34 -3.46 -2.57
N TYR A 53 -6.73 -4.16 -1.61
CA TYR A 53 -6.92 -3.90 -0.19
C TYR A 53 -6.53 -2.45 0.17
N LEU A 54 -5.38 -1.98 -0.29
CA LEU A 54 -4.95 -0.60 -0.06
C LEU A 54 -5.94 0.40 -0.69
N LEU A 55 -6.30 0.21 -1.97
CA LEU A 55 -7.23 1.07 -2.70
C LEU A 55 -8.56 1.25 -1.95
N VAL A 56 -9.19 0.14 -1.55
CA VAL A 56 -10.50 0.15 -0.87
C VAL A 56 -10.41 0.78 0.52
N ASN A 57 -9.27 0.64 1.21
CA ASN A 57 -9.03 1.29 2.50
C ASN A 57 -8.53 2.74 2.39
N LYS A 58 -8.61 3.35 1.19
CA LYS A 58 -8.13 4.71 0.89
C LYS A 58 -6.67 4.92 1.29
N ILE A 59 -5.90 3.83 1.30
CA ILE A 59 -4.50 3.77 1.70
C ILE A 59 -4.23 4.53 3.00
N ASN A 60 -5.05 4.29 4.02
CA ASN A 60 -4.75 4.84 5.35
C ASN A 60 -3.47 4.20 5.92
N SER A 61 -2.80 4.90 6.83
CA SER A 61 -1.55 4.44 7.46
C SER A 61 -1.66 3.07 8.12
N GLN A 62 -2.79 2.78 8.75
CA GLN A 62 -3.04 1.50 9.42
C GLN A 62 -3.06 0.32 8.44
N SER A 63 -3.69 0.49 7.28
CA SER A 63 -3.75 -0.51 6.22
C SER A 63 -2.37 -0.81 5.63
N LEU A 64 -1.55 0.23 5.47
CA LEU A 64 -0.17 0.09 5.01
C LEU A 64 0.69 -0.65 6.05
N VAL A 65 0.63 -0.22 7.31
CA VAL A 65 1.35 -0.85 8.44
C VAL A 65 0.94 -2.31 8.59
N TYR A 66 -0.36 -2.61 8.51
CA TYR A 66 -0.89 -3.96 8.57
C TYR A 66 -0.29 -4.85 7.48
N LEU A 67 -0.22 -4.35 6.24
CA LEU A 67 0.35 -5.09 5.11
C LEU A 67 1.83 -5.38 5.34
N LEU A 68 2.61 -4.35 5.70
CA LEU A 68 4.04 -4.48 5.97
C LEU A 68 4.27 -5.51 7.10
N HIS A 69 3.49 -5.44 8.18
CA HIS A 69 3.57 -6.40 9.28
C HIS A 69 3.16 -7.82 8.85
N LYS A 70 2.09 -7.98 8.05
CA LYS A 70 1.66 -9.29 7.54
C LYS A 70 2.71 -9.96 6.67
N ARG A 71 3.55 -9.19 5.98
CA ARG A 71 4.68 -9.70 5.21
C ARG A 71 5.99 -9.84 5.99
N GLY A 72 6.02 -9.46 7.27
CA GLY A 72 7.26 -9.40 8.03
C GLY A 72 8.25 -8.35 7.50
N GLU A 73 7.76 -7.32 6.80
CA GLU A 73 8.53 -6.21 6.26
C GLU A 73 8.83 -5.16 7.35
N ILE A 74 9.26 -5.64 8.52
CA ILE A 74 9.59 -4.86 9.71
C ILE A 74 10.99 -5.22 10.21
N ILE A 75 11.69 -4.26 10.78
CA ILE A 75 12.96 -4.43 11.47
C ILE A 75 12.78 -3.93 12.89
N GLU A 76 12.91 -4.83 13.85
CA GLU A 76 12.94 -4.47 15.26
C GLU A 76 14.37 -4.09 15.62
N ARG A 77 14.58 -2.81 15.92
CA ARG A 77 15.85 -2.34 16.45
C ARG A 77 15.75 -2.31 17.97
N LEU A 78 16.54 -3.14 18.63
CA LEU A 78 16.84 -2.94 20.05
C LEU A 78 17.74 -1.70 20.15
N GLY A 79 17.23 -0.66 20.82
CA GLY A 79 18.09 0.41 21.28
C GLY A 79 19.11 -0.12 22.29
N LEU A 80 20.36 0.32 22.19
CA LEU A 80 21.30 0.18 23.30
C LEU A 80 20.82 1.11 24.43
N SER A 81 20.07 0.57 25.37
CA SER A 81 19.70 1.31 26.58
C SER A 81 20.83 1.21 27.61
N MET A 82 21.18 2.34 28.22
CA MET A 82 22.01 2.35 29.43
C MET A 82 21.26 1.62 30.55
N SER A 83 21.99 1.01 31.48
CA SER A 83 21.40 0.31 32.63
C SER A 83 20.46 1.24 33.40
N GLY A 84 19.17 0.89 33.45
CA GLY A 84 18.13 1.65 34.15
C GLY A 84 17.13 2.37 33.24
N GLU A 85 17.43 2.53 31.95
CA GLU A 85 16.48 3.11 30.98
C GLU A 85 15.57 2.04 30.36
N PRO A 86 14.28 2.34 30.10
CA PRO A 86 13.41 1.45 29.35
C PRO A 86 14.02 1.11 27.99
N GLN A 87 13.95 -0.16 27.60
CA GLN A 87 14.32 -0.54 26.25
C GLN A 87 13.31 0.02 25.26
N HIS A 88 13.70 1.05 24.50
CA HIS A 88 12.89 1.56 23.41
C HIS A 88 12.97 0.59 22.23
N HIS A 89 11.90 -0.20 22.02
CA HIS A 89 11.72 -0.94 20.78
C HIS A 89 11.35 0.04 19.67
N GLN A 90 12.25 0.21 18.71
CA GLN A 90 11.96 0.99 17.49
C GLN A 90 11.65 0.04 16.35
N ILE A 91 10.42 0.09 15.85
CA ILE A 91 9.99 -0.66 14.67
C ILE A 91 10.27 0.20 13.43
N GLU A 92 11.14 -0.28 12.56
CA GLU A 92 11.39 0.31 11.25
C GLU A 92 10.68 -0.50 10.17
N TYR A 93 9.79 0.12 9.41
CA TYR A 93 9.10 -0.55 8.31
C TYR A 93 9.90 -0.47 7.02
N GLN A 94 10.03 -1.60 6.31
CA GLN A 94 10.80 -1.73 5.08
C GLN A 94 9.99 -1.28 3.86
N VAL A 95 9.57 -0.01 3.83
CA VAL A 95 8.72 0.57 2.78
C VAL A 95 9.32 0.47 1.37
N ARG A 96 10.64 0.30 1.26
CA ARG A 96 11.33 0.02 -0.01
C ARG A 96 10.74 -1.19 -0.76
N HIS A 97 10.18 -2.17 -0.03
CA HIS A 97 9.62 -3.37 -0.63
C HIS A 97 8.32 -3.13 -1.39
N LEU A 98 7.66 -1.99 -1.15
CA LEU A 98 6.46 -1.58 -1.87
C LEU A 98 6.77 -1.11 -3.30
N PHE A 99 7.98 -0.58 -3.55
CA PHE A 99 8.37 -0.05 -4.85
C PHE A 99 8.64 -1.17 -5.85
N TYR A 100 8.46 -0.86 -7.14
CA TYR A 100 8.69 -1.81 -8.22
C TYR A 100 10.10 -2.42 -8.15
N ASN A 101 10.16 -3.75 -8.15
CA ASN A 101 11.37 -4.55 -7.95
C ASN A 101 12.20 -4.17 -6.72
N HIS A 102 11.56 -3.60 -5.69
CA HIS A 102 12.18 -3.14 -4.45
C HIS A 102 13.27 -2.07 -4.68
N ARG A 103 13.18 -1.34 -5.80
CA ARG A 103 14.14 -0.32 -6.22
C ARG A 103 13.46 1.05 -6.23
N PRO A 104 13.35 1.71 -5.07
CA PRO A 104 12.92 3.10 -5.04
C PRO A 104 13.90 3.97 -5.81
N SER A 105 13.39 4.83 -6.68
CA SER A 105 14.15 5.94 -7.28
C SER A 105 13.61 7.29 -6.80
N LEU A 106 14.44 8.33 -6.96
CA LEU A 106 14.02 9.71 -6.69
C LEU A 106 12.71 10.02 -7.43
N GLU A 107 11.81 10.69 -6.72
CA GLU A 107 10.53 11.17 -7.26
C GLU A 107 9.60 10.06 -7.81
N GLN A 108 9.91 8.78 -7.56
CA GLN A 108 9.03 7.69 -7.96
C GLN A 108 7.73 7.75 -7.16
N ILE A 109 6.62 7.41 -7.82
CA ILE A 109 5.29 7.43 -7.22
C ILE A 109 4.66 6.05 -7.39
N ILE A 110 4.26 5.43 -6.28
CA ILE A 110 3.36 4.27 -6.29
C ILE A 110 1.94 4.79 -6.43
N SER A 111 1.18 4.35 -7.43
CA SER A 111 -0.22 4.76 -7.59
C SER A 111 -1.14 3.58 -7.83
N PHE A 112 -2.34 3.70 -7.27
CA PHE A 112 -3.47 2.83 -7.50
C PHE A 112 -4.59 3.73 -8.02
N ARG A 113 -5.29 3.33 -9.09
CA ARG A 113 -6.39 4.13 -9.66
C ARG A 113 -7.50 3.21 -10.11
N SER A 114 -8.73 3.68 -9.96
CA SER A 114 -9.92 3.01 -10.45
C SER A 114 -10.98 4.06 -10.77
N THR A 115 -11.79 3.84 -11.80
CA THR A 115 -12.96 4.69 -12.08
C THR A 115 -14.01 4.57 -10.98
N SER A 116 -14.10 3.41 -10.33
CA SER A 116 -15.00 3.14 -9.19
C SER A 116 -14.54 3.80 -7.89
N TYR A 117 -13.25 4.19 -7.81
CA TYR A 117 -12.65 4.85 -6.65
C TYR A 117 -11.83 6.07 -7.11
N PRO A 118 -12.48 7.18 -7.52
CA PRO A 118 -11.82 8.30 -8.20
C PRO A 118 -10.87 9.13 -7.31
N GLN A 119 -10.87 8.94 -5.98
CA GLN A 119 -10.05 9.70 -5.03
C GLN A 119 -8.87 8.92 -4.40
N SER A 120 -8.50 7.74 -4.92
CA SER A 120 -7.55 6.85 -4.24
C SER A 120 -6.17 6.75 -4.91
N SER A 121 -5.53 7.87 -5.25
CA SER A 121 -4.12 7.89 -5.60
C SER A 121 -3.25 8.12 -4.37
N ILE A 122 -2.18 7.34 -4.20
CA ILE A 122 -1.09 7.71 -3.28
C ILE A 122 0.01 8.36 -4.08
N LEU A 123 0.68 9.31 -3.46
CA LEU A 123 1.95 9.85 -3.91
C LEU A 123 3.04 9.41 -2.93
N LEU A 124 3.57 8.20 -3.12
CA LEU A 124 4.67 7.70 -2.29
C LEU A 124 6.00 8.15 -2.87
N GLN A 125 6.44 9.37 -2.53
CA GLN A 125 7.73 9.91 -2.97
C GLN A 125 8.86 9.55 -2.00
N THR A 126 9.98 9.05 -2.53
CA THR A 126 11.22 8.97 -1.74
C THR A 126 11.95 10.30 -1.75
N ASN A 127 12.20 10.89 -0.58
CA ASN A 127 13.00 12.11 -0.45
C ASN A 127 14.41 11.81 0.12
N GLN A 128 15.40 12.60 -0.30
CA GLN A 128 16.84 12.26 -0.37
C GLN A 128 17.62 12.00 0.94
N GLN A 129 17.04 12.01 2.13
CA GLN A 129 17.85 11.98 3.37
C GLN A 129 17.53 10.87 4.38
N LYS A 130 16.42 10.16 4.21
CA LYS A 130 16.08 8.93 4.94
C LYS A 130 14.76 8.47 4.33
N PRO A 131 14.52 7.16 4.15
CA PRO A 131 13.15 6.67 3.94
C PRO A 131 12.35 6.78 5.25
N SER A 132 12.32 7.96 5.90
CA SER A 132 11.42 8.26 7.00
C SER A 132 10.08 8.64 6.42
N PHE A 133 9.36 7.60 6.02
CA PHE A 133 8.10 7.60 5.27
C PHE A 133 6.86 7.97 6.09
N PHE A 134 7.04 8.19 7.39
CA PHE A 134 5.95 8.14 8.36
C PHE A 134 5.52 9.51 8.90
N GLY A 135 6.28 10.57 8.63
CA GLY A 135 6.05 11.89 9.23
C GLY A 135 4.71 12.54 8.84
N ASP A 136 4.21 12.26 7.63
CA ASP A 136 3.06 13.01 7.08
C ASP A 136 1.78 12.17 6.95
N ILE A 137 1.87 10.83 6.98
CA ILE A 137 0.69 9.93 6.90
C ILE A 137 0.19 9.51 8.31
N LEU A 138 0.98 9.71 9.37
CA LEU A 138 0.61 9.38 10.76
C LEU A 138 0.24 10.60 11.63
N LYS A 139 0.05 11.80 11.05
CA LYS A 139 -0.20 13.04 11.81
C LYS A 139 -1.68 13.37 12.10
N HIS A 140 -2.61 12.47 11.80
CA HIS A 140 -4.03 12.66 12.09
C HIS A 140 -4.65 11.44 12.76
#